data_AF-A0A9D9LEG2-F1
#
_entry.id   AF-A0A9D9LEG2-F1
#
_cell.length_a   1.000
_cell.length_b   1.000
_cell.length_c   1.000
_cell.angle_alpha   90.00
_cell.angle_beta   90.00
_cell.angle_gamma   90.00
#
_symmetry.space_group_name_H-M   'P 1'
#
loop_
_entity.id
_entity.type
_entity.pdbx_description
1 polymer ?
#
loop_
_entity_poly.entity_id
_entity_poly.type
_entity_poly.pdbx_seq_one_letter_code
_entity_poly.pdbx_strand_id
1 'polypeptide(L)' 'MAIGPAAPVTRRLDFGIHGMSCASCVGAVERALTAVPGVRQAVVNLAAERGSVHYDPAVTEPSAV' A
#
# COMPACT_ATOMS: atom_id res chain seq x y z
N MET A 1 -33.38 -5.77 -9.95
CA MET A 1 -32.07 -5.87 -10.62
C MET A 1 -31.09 -4.96 -9.89
N ALA A 2 -30.26 -5.53 -9.02
CA ALA A 2 -29.15 -4.81 -8.40
C ALA A 2 -27.86 -5.33 -9.03
N ILE A 3 -27.49 -4.76 -10.17
CA ILE A 3 -26.13 -4.89 -10.72
C ILE A 3 -25.27 -3.93 -9.89
N GLY A 4 -24.71 -4.45 -8.80
CA GLY A 4 -23.73 -3.74 -7.98
C GLY A 4 -22.51 -3.39 -8.85
N PRO A 5 -21.91 -2.21 -8.65
CA PRO A 5 -20.81 -1.77 -9.49
C PRO A 5 -19.63 -2.71 -9.35
N ALA A 6 -18.97 -3.00 -10.48
CA ALA A 6 -17.63 -3.57 -10.52
C ALA A 6 -16.67 -2.57 -9.87
N ALA A 7 -16.63 -2.54 -8.54
CA ALA A 7 -15.65 -1.78 -7.80
C ALA A 7 -14.27 -2.35 -8.19
N PRO A 8 -13.27 -1.51 -8.52
CA PRO A 8 -11.94 -1.99 -8.81
C PRO A 8 -11.47 -2.85 -7.64
N VAL A 9 -11.11 -4.11 -7.92
CA VAL A 9 -10.71 -5.12 -6.93
C VAL A 9 -9.36 -4.69 -6.34
N THR A 10 -9.41 -3.71 -5.45
CA THR A 10 -8.21 -3.16 -4.82
C THR A 10 -8.08 -3.82 -3.47
N ARG A 11 -7.03 -4.62 -3.27
CA ARG A 11 -6.70 -5.23 -1.99
C ARG A 11 -5.96 -4.20 -1.14
N ARG A 12 -6.28 -4.20 0.16
CA ARG A 12 -5.52 -3.47 1.17
C ARG A 12 -4.58 -4.45 1.87
N LEU A 13 -3.31 -4.07 2.00
CA LEU A 13 -2.33 -4.74 2.84
C LEU A 13 -1.79 -3.73 3.85
N ASP A 14 -1.94 -4.03 5.12
CA ASP A 14 -1.28 -3.35 6.21
C ASP A 14 0.01 -4.09 6.61
N PHE A 15 1.04 -3.32 6.94
CA PHE A 15 2.33 -3.84 7.37
C PHE A 15 2.90 -2.98 8.49
N GLY A 16 3.55 -3.64 9.45
CA GLY A 16 4.29 -2.98 10.53
C GLY A 16 5.60 -2.44 9.99
N ILE A 17 5.94 -1.21 10.39
CA ILE A 17 7.18 -0.56 10.00
C ILE A 17 8.07 -0.53 11.23
N HIS A 18 9.17 -1.28 11.15
CA HIS A 18 10.16 -1.31 12.22
C HIS A 18 11.47 -0.71 11.71
N GLY A 19 12.13 0.11 12.53
CA GLY A 19 13.46 0.66 12.22
C GLY A 19 13.48 1.87 11.28
N MET A 20 12.34 2.43 10.87
CA MET A 20 12.32 3.74 10.19
C MET A 20 12.36 4.87 11.23
N SER A 21 13.52 5.53 11.36
CA SER A 21 13.73 6.59 12.37
C SER A 21 13.56 8.01 11.83
N CYS A 22 13.35 8.19 10.52
CA CYS A 22 13.37 9.50 9.88
C CYS A 22 12.16 9.72 8.97
N ALA A 23 11.51 10.87 9.10
CA ALA A 23 10.41 11.30 8.24
C ALA A 23 10.81 11.34 6.74
N SER A 24 12.10 11.55 6.45
CA SER A 24 12.63 11.49 5.08
C SER A 24 12.57 10.08 4.48
N CYS A 25 12.72 9.04 5.29
CA CYS A 25 12.61 7.64 4.85
C CYS A 25 11.15 7.27 4.53
N VAL A 26 10.19 7.82 5.29
CA VAL A 26 8.75 7.60 5.08
C VAL A 26 8.33 8.03 3.69
N GLY A 27 8.63 9.28 3.32
CA GLY A 27 8.27 9.80 2.01
C GLY A 27 9.00 9.12 0.86
N ALA A 28 10.17 8.52 1.11
CA ALA A 28 10.86 7.68 0.12
C ALA A 28 10.13 6.34 -0.08
N VAL A 29 9.69 5.70 1.01
CA VAL A 29 8.94 4.44 0.97
C VAL A 29 7.57 4.61 0.32
N GLU A 30 6.80 5.65 0.67
CA GLU A 30 5.51 5.92 0.02
C GLU A 30 5.66 6.09 -1.49
N ARG A 31 6.68 6.85 -1.92
CA ARG A 31 6.97 7.03 -3.34
C ARG A 31 7.39 5.73 -4.01
N ALA A 32 8.25 4.94 -3.38
CA ALA A 32 8.68 3.65 -3.89
C ALA A 32 7.49 2.70 -4.07
N LEU A 33 6.59 2.61 -3.08
CA LEU A 33 5.38 1.80 -3.15
C LEU A 33 4.42 2.29 -4.23
N THR A 34 4.22 3.60 -4.36
CA THR A 34 3.34 4.16 -5.39
C THR A 34 3.91 3.99 -6.80
N ALA A 35 5.23 3.85 -6.94
CA ALA A 35 5.90 3.55 -8.20
C ALA A 35 5.75 2.07 -8.64
N VAL A 36 5.29 1.19 -7.75
CA VAL A 36 5.07 -0.22 -8.10
C VAL A 36 3.83 -0.32 -9.00
N PRO A 37 3.94 -0.96 -10.18
CA PRO A 37 2.81 -1.14 -11.08
C PRO A 37 1.71 -1.96 -10.41
N GLY A 38 0.47 -1.44 -10.42
CA GLY A 38 -0.66 -2.06 -9.73
C GLY A 38 -0.94 -1.48 -8.35
N VAL A 39 -0.03 -0.72 -7.75
CA VAL A 39 -0.34 0.07 -6.55
C VAL A 39 -1.18 1.29 -6.95
N ARG A 40 -2.36 1.42 -6.33
CA ARG A 40 -3.29 2.54 -6.53
C ARG A 40 -3.07 3.63 -5.50
N GLN A 41 -2.74 3.25 -4.28
CA GLN A 41 -2.52 4.18 -3.17
C GLN A 41 -1.60 3.53 -2.14
N ALA A 42 -0.61 4.28 -1.64
CA ALA A 42 0.19 3.90 -0.48
C ALA A 42 0.10 5.00 0.56
N VAL A 43 -0.03 4.62 1.83
CA VAL A 43 -0.07 5.54 2.96
C VAL A 43 0.84 4.97 4.05
N VAL A 44 1.75 5.78 4.55
CA VAL A 44 2.61 5.40 5.67
C VAL A 44 2.38 6.36 6.85
N ASN A 45 2.10 5.78 8.01
CA ASN A 45 1.97 6.52 9.25
C ASN A 45 3.10 6.13 10.20
N LEU A 46 4.12 6.98 10.28
CA LEU A 46 5.27 6.77 11.16
C LEU A 46 4.90 6.89 12.65
N ALA A 47 3.97 7.80 12.99
CA ALA A 47 3.52 7.97 14.38
C ALA A 47 2.82 6.73 14.93
N ALA A 48 2.21 5.94 14.04
CA ALA A 48 1.61 4.65 14.35
C ALA A 48 2.48 3.45 13.94
N GLU A 49 3.70 3.67 13.44
CA GLU A 49 4.64 2.65 12.97
C GLU A 49 4.00 1.64 12.00
N ARG A 50 3.10 2.11 11.13
CA ARG A 50 2.33 1.26 10.22
C ARG A 50 2.24 1.84 8.81
N GLY A 51 2.31 0.97 7.82
CA GLY A 51 2.03 1.24 6.43
C GLY A 51 0.75 0.56 5.97
N SER A 52 0.07 1.15 4.99
CA SER A 52 -1.08 0.58 4.33
C SER A 52 -1.00 0.85 2.84
N VAL A 53 -1.08 -0.21 2.03
CA VAL A 53 -1.05 -0.11 0.57
C VAL A 53 -2.31 -0.70 -0.02
N HIS A 54 -2.87 0.00 -0.98
CA HIS A 54 -3.98 -0.41 -1.82
C HIS A 54 -3.42 -0.74 -3.20
N TYR A 55 -3.52 -2.00 -3.58
CA TYR A 55 -2.99 -2.49 -4.84
C TYR A 55 -3.97 -3.43 -5.52
N ASP A 56 -3.80 -3.60 -6.82
CA ASP A 56 -4.53 -4.56 -7.61
C ASP A 56 -3.84 -5.93 -7.52
N PRO A 57 -4.46 -6.94 -6.88
CA PRO A 57 -3.87 -8.26 -6.74
C PRO A 57 -3.77 -9.02 -8.06
N ALA A 58 -4.40 -8.55 -9.14
CA ALA A 58 -4.24 -9.14 -10.47
C ALA A 58 -2.96 -8.64 -11.17
N VAL A 59 -2.37 -7.54 -10.70
CA VAL A 59 -1.19 -6.90 -11.31
C VAL A 59 0.05 -7.01 -10.43
N THR A 60 -0.12 -6.95 -9.10
CA THR A 60 0.96 -7.06 -8.13
C THR A 60 0.51 -7.93 -6.97
N GLU A 61 1.32 -8.91 -6.60
CA GLU A 61 1.19 -9.65 -5.35
C GLU A 61 2.35 -9.26 -4.42
N PRO A 62 2.08 -8.82 -3.19
CA PRO A 62 3.13 -8.67 -2.20
C PRO A 62 3.58 -10.07 -1.83
N SER A 63 4.70 -10.52 -2.41
CA SER A 63 5.34 -11.77 -2.03
C SER A 63 5.65 -11.71 -0.53
N ALA A 64 4.92 -12.50 0.26
CA ALA A 64 5.14 -12.64 1.69
C ALA A 64 6.58 -13.15 1.91
N VAL A 65 7.45 -12.24 2.35
CA VAL A 65 8.79 -12.54 2.85
C VAL A 65 8.73 -12.84 4.34
#